data_AF-F6I6K1-F1
#
_entry.id   AF-F6I6K1-F1
#
_cell.length_a   1.000
_cell.length_b   1.000
_cell.length_c   1.000
_cell.angle_alpha   90.00
_cell.angle_beta   90.00
_cell.angle_gamma   90.00
#
_symmetry.space_group_name_H-M   'P 1'
#
loop_
_entity.id
_entity.type
_entity.pdbx_description
1 polymer ?
#
loop_
_entity_poly.entity_id
_entity_poly.type
_entity_poly.pdbx_seq_one_letter_code
_entity_poly.pdbx_strand_id
1 'polypeptide(L)'
;MALSMLASIPNLIIHTRLPIIIKSSSCKASPPGIKFMIGNSNCEEIIVRRTANYQPTIWDYDYVQSLRSDYVGETYTSRLDKLKRYVKPMLGKVKKPLDQL
;
A
#
# COMPACT_ATOMS: atom_id res chain seq x y z
N MET A 1 25.69 0.51 -31.05
CA MET A 1 25.75 -0.21 -29.76
C MET A 1 26.00 0.82 -28.68
N ALA A 2 24.98 1.16 -27.90
CA ALA A 2 25.13 2.05 -26.75
C ALA A 2 24.43 1.37 -25.56
N LEU A 3 25.26 0.73 -24.73
CA LEU A 3 24.90 0.20 -23.42
C LEU A 3 25.12 1.32 -22.40
N SER A 4 24.08 1.65 -21.64
CA SER A 4 24.08 2.06 -20.21
C SER A 4 23.05 3.16 -19.94
N MET A 5 21.88 2.76 -19.43
CA MET A 5 21.11 3.62 -18.52
C MET A 5 21.05 2.86 -17.21
N LEU A 6 22.05 3.08 -16.36
CA LEU A 6 21.95 2.71 -14.96
C LEU A 6 20.82 3.56 -14.40
N ALA A 7 19.67 2.94 -14.15
CA ALA A 7 18.60 3.56 -13.39
C ALA A 7 19.17 3.84 -11.99
N SER A 8 19.59 5.09 -11.78
CA SER A 8 20.00 5.60 -10.49
C SER A 8 18.78 5.54 -9.58
N ILE A 9 18.71 4.51 -8.74
CA ILE A 9 17.74 4.46 -7.64
C ILE A 9 18.13 5.62 -6.70
N PRO A 10 17.31 6.68 -6.55
CA PRO A 10 17.61 7.66 -5.54
C PRO A 10 17.53 6.97 -4.18
N ASN A 11 18.68 6.97 -3.50
CA ASN A 11 18.85 6.51 -2.14
C ASN A 11 17.71 7.09 -1.29
N LEU A 12 16.84 6.23 -0.76
CA LEU A 12 15.65 6.64 -0.03
C LEU A 12 16.12 7.28 1.27
N ILE A 13 16.24 8.61 1.27
CA ILE A 13 16.43 9.41 2.47
C ILE A 13 15.20 9.12 3.33
N ILE A 14 15.39 8.35 4.39
CA ILE A 14 14.41 8.12 5.44
C ILE A 14 14.19 9.48 6.11
N HIS A 15 13.30 10.30 5.55
CA HIS A 15 12.79 11.45 6.25
C HIS A 15 11.90 10.91 7.36
N THR A 16 12.50 10.76 8.54
CA THR A 16 11.82 10.61 9.81
C THR A 16 10.90 11.81 9.99
N ARG A 17 9.68 11.74 9.46
CA ARG A 17 8.61 12.64 9.85
C ARG A 17 8.28 12.29 11.29
N LEU A 18 8.64 13.21 12.19
CA LEU A 18 8.40 13.12 13.61
C LEU A 18 6.97 12.62 13.88
N PRO A 19 6.77 11.73 14.86
CA PRO A 19 5.42 11.34 15.24
C PRO A 19 4.66 12.60 15.62
N ILE A 20 3.41 12.71 15.19
CA ILE A 20 2.48 13.69 15.74
C ILE A 20 2.33 13.32 17.22
N ILE A 21 3.11 13.97 18.09
CA ILE A 21 3.01 13.81 19.54
C ILE A 21 1.71 14.49 19.96
N ILE A 22 0.61 13.72 19.97
CA ILE A 22 -0.57 14.10 20.72
C ILE A 22 -0.18 13.94 22.19
N LYS A 23 0.13 15.05 22.87
CA LYS A 23 0.39 15.04 24.32
C LYS A 23 -0.89 14.59 25.03
N SER A 24 -0.98 13.33 25.40
CA SER A 24 -1.97 12.88 26.38
C SER A 24 -1.42 13.18 27.77
N SER A 25 -2.09 14.08 28.50
CA SER A 25 -1.83 14.29 29.92
C SER A 25 -2.16 13.00 30.66
N SER A 26 -1.15 12.33 31.22
CA SER A 26 -1.28 11.08 31.95
C SER A 26 -1.97 11.30 33.30
N CYS A 27 -3.27 11.00 33.40
CA CYS A 27 -3.95 10.81 34.67
C CYS A 27 -3.71 9.37 35.14
N LYS A 28 -2.98 9.19 36.25
CA LYS A 28 -2.77 7.85 36.82
C LYS A 28 -4.08 7.30 37.37
N ALA A 29 -4.56 6.16 36.86
CA ALA A 29 -5.75 5.50 37.37
C ALA A 29 -5.40 4.12 37.94
N SER A 30 -5.73 3.95 39.23
CA SER A 30 -5.74 2.71 40.01
C SER A 30 -6.74 1.68 39.42
N PRO A 31 -6.56 0.36 39.57
CA PRO A 31 -7.44 -0.60 38.90
C PRO A 31 -8.83 -0.65 39.57
N PRO A 32 -9.95 -0.61 38.83
CA PRO A 32 -11.27 -0.66 39.45
C PRO A 32 -11.90 -2.05 39.36
N GLY A 33 -12.24 -2.58 40.54
CA GLY A 33 -13.34 -3.53 40.68
C GLY A 33 -14.65 -2.86 40.24
N ILE A 34 -15.38 -3.55 39.38
CA ILE A 34 -16.60 -3.10 38.71
C ILE A 34 -17.68 -2.70 39.71
N LYS A 35 -18.21 -1.47 39.62
CA LYS A 35 -19.65 -1.14 39.82
C LYS A 35 -20.05 0.09 38.99
N PHE A 36 -21.12 -0.07 38.22
CA PHE A 36 -21.76 0.97 37.39
C PHE A 36 -22.83 1.68 38.23
N MET A 37 -22.88 3.02 38.22
CA MET A 37 -24.04 3.79 38.67
C MET A 37 -24.29 4.96 37.71
N ILE A 38 -25.53 5.01 37.21
CA ILE A 38 -26.09 6.11 36.41
C ILE A 38 -26.31 7.30 37.33
N GLY A 39 -25.60 8.40 37.08
CA GLY A 39 -25.75 9.67 37.77
C GLY A 39 -25.76 10.80 36.74
N ASN A 40 -26.87 11.52 36.67
CA ASN A 40 -27.08 12.65 35.77
C ASN A 40 -26.20 13.83 36.21
N SER A 41 -24.98 13.90 35.68
CA SER A 41 -24.14 15.10 35.67
C SER A 41 -23.67 15.27 34.23
N ASN A 42 -23.48 16.50 33.77
CA ASN A 42 -23.02 16.78 32.41
C ASN A 42 -21.57 16.29 32.30
N CYS A 43 -21.42 14.98 32.13
CA CYS A 43 -20.17 14.30 31.98
C CYS A 43 -19.89 14.40 30.50
N GLU A 44 -18.95 15.25 30.12
CA GLU A 44 -18.27 15.06 28.85
C GLU A 44 -17.60 13.69 28.94
N GLU A 45 -18.33 12.65 28.55
CA GLU A 45 -17.87 11.28 28.52
C GLU A 45 -16.70 11.28 27.54
N ILE A 46 -15.49 11.31 28.07
CA ILE A 46 -14.28 11.23 27.27
C ILE A 46 -14.26 9.81 26.71
N ILE A 47 -14.88 9.64 25.53
CA ILE A 47 -14.85 8.40 24.78
C ILE A 47 -13.39 8.19 24.37
N VAL A 48 -12.69 7.34 25.11
CA VAL A 48 -11.31 6.95 24.80
C VAL A 48 -11.34 6.06 23.57
N ARG A 49 -10.78 6.55 22.46
CA ARG A 49 -10.60 5.75 21.26
C ARG A 49 -9.46 4.76 21.45
N ARG A 50 -9.69 3.50 21.06
CA ARG A 50 -8.64 2.48 20.94
C ARG A 50 -7.88 2.71 19.64
N THR A 51 -6.55 2.59 19.67
CA THR A 51 -5.71 2.62 18.48
C THR A 51 -5.31 1.18 18.12
N ALA A 52 -5.30 0.86 16.83
CA ALA A 52 -4.91 -0.47 16.33
C ALA A 52 -3.41 -0.61 16.06
N ASN A 53 -2.62 0.45 16.29
CA ASN A 53 -1.18 0.50 16.04
C ASN A 53 -0.77 0.02 14.62
N TYR A 54 -1.51 0.46 13.60
CA TYR A 54 -1.17 0.14 12.21
C TYR A 54 0.16 0.78 11.81
N GLN A 55 0.94 0.06 11.02
CA GLN A 55 2.16 0.57 10.43
C GLN A 55 1.84 1.55 9.29
N PRO A 56 2.73 2.53 9.04
CA PRO A 56 2.58 3.44 7.91
C PRO A 56 2.66 2.70 6.57
N THR A 57 2.26 3.37 5.50
CA THR A 57 2.36 2.82 4.13
C THR A 57 3.82 2.59 3.75
N ILE A 58 4.08 1.50 3.05
CA ILE A 58 5.43 1.15 2.55
C ILE A 58 5.87 2.15 1.48
N TRP A 59 4.93 2.62 0.66
CA TRP A 59 5.19 3.56 -0.42
C TRP A 59 4.80 4.98 -0.01
N ASP A 60 5.71 5.91 -0.27
CA ASP A 60 5.47 7.34 -0.09
C ASP A 60 4.67 7.92 -1.27
N TYR A 61 3.98 9.02 -1.03
CA TYR A 61 3.17 9.71 -2.03
C TYR A 61 4.02 10.17 -3.23
N ASP A 62 5.15 10.83 -2.97
CA ASP A 62 6.04 11.31 -4.02
C ASP A 62 6.63 10.15 -4.83
N TYR A 63 6.90 9.02 -4.16
CA TYR A 63 7.33 7.80 -4.83
C TYR A 63 6.27 7.30 -5.80
N VAL A 64 5.02 7.13 -5.34
CA VAL A 64 3.91 6.66 -6.18
C VAL A 64 3.66 7.63 -7.35
N GLN A 65 3.71 8.95 -7.08
CA GLN A 65 3.52 9.98 -8.10
C GLN A 65 4.65 10.00 -9.14
N SER A 66 5.88 9.67 -8.74
CA SER A 66 7.04 9.65 -9.65
C SER A 66 7.04 8.48 -10.63
N LEU A 67 6.22 7.45 -10.39
CA LEU A 67 6.20 6.25 -11.23
C LEU A 67 5.77 6.60 -12.65
N ARG A 68 6.64 6.27 -13.61
CA ARG A 68 6.37 6.36 -15.04
C ARG A 68 6.61 4.98 -15.66
N SER A 69 5.79 4.65 -16.66
CA SER A 69 5.93 3.40 -17.40
C SER A 69 6.41 3.71 -18.81
N ASP A 70 7.50 3.05 -19.22
CA ASP A 70 8.02 3.14 -20.58
C ASP A 70 7.14 2.37 -21.59
N TYR A 71 6.20 1.55 -21.11
CA TYR A 71 5.42 0.60 -21.89
C TYR A 71 4.03 1.11 -22.30
N VAL A 72 3.76 2.40 -22.17
CA VAL A 72 2.46 3.00 -22.50
C VAL A 72 2.30 3.26 -24.01
N GLY A 73 3.38 3.16 -24.79
CA GLY A 73 3.39 3.49 -26.22
C GLY A 73 2.67 2.48 -27.13
N GLU A 74 2.16 2.97 -28.25
CA GLU A 74 1.45 2.19 -29.29
C GLU A 74 2.31 1.08 -29.90
N THR A 75 3.63 1.24 -29.88
CA THR A 75 4.57 0.21 -30.36
C THR A 75 4.48 -1.06 -29.53
N TYR A 76 4.36 -0.92 -28.20
CA TYR A 76 4.25 -2.05 -27.27
C TYR A 76 2.88 -2.71 -27.34
N THR A 77 1.81 -1.93 -27.47
CA THR A 77 0.45 -2.47 -27.64
C THR A 77 0.32 -3.23 -28.96
N SER A 78 0.85 -2.68 -30.06
CA SER A 78 0.88 -3.35 -31.37
C SER A 78 1.67 -4.66 -31.34
N ARG A 79 2.82 -4.66 -30.66
CA ARG A 79 3.62 -5.88 -30.49
C ARG A 79 2.89 -6.92 -29.62
N LEU A 80 2.23 -6.49 -28.55
CA LEU A 80 1.42 -7.34 -27.69
C LEU A 80 0.30 -8.00 -28.49
N ASP A 81 -0.43 -7.23 -29.30
CA ASP A 81 -1.51 -7.76 -30.14
C ASP A 81 -1.00 -8.74 -31.18
N LYS A 82 0.14 -8.46 -31.80
CA LYS A 82 0.79 -9.39 -32.72
C LYS A 82 1.14 -10.71 -32.02
N LEU A 83 1.74 -10.65 -30.83
CA LEU A 83 2.08 -11.84 -30.07
C LEU A 83 0.83 -12.62 -29.65
N LYS A 84 -0.21 -11.93 -29.17
CA LYS A 84 -1.50 -12.53 -28.82
C LYS A 84 -2.12 -13.27 -30.00
N ARG A 85 -2.06 -12.70 -31.21
CA ARG A 85 -2.54 -13.34 -32.44
C ARG A 85 -1.76 -14.61 -32.78
N TYR A 86 -0.45 -14.66 -32.51
CA TYR A 86 0.34 -15.87 -32.74
C TYR A 86 0.13 -16.95 -31.68
N VAL A 87 0.00 -16.59 -30.41
CA VAL A 87 -0.15 -17.55 -29.31
C VAL A 87 -1.54 -18.19 -29.30
N LYS A 88 -2.60 -17.44 -29.65
CA LYS A 88 -3.98 -17.96 -29.73
C LYS A 88 -4.13 -19.29 -30.50
N PRO A 89 -3.68 -19.41 -31.76
CA PRO A 89 -3.77 -20.66 -32.49
C PRO A 89 -2.82 -21.74 -31.97
N MET A 90 -1.71 -21.37 -31.30
CA MET A 90 -0.82 -22.36 -30.66
C MET A 90 -1.53 -23.06 -29.50
N LEU A 91 -2.22 -22.30 -28.65
CA LEU A 91 -3.04 -22.84 -27.57
C LEU A 91 -4.16 -23.75 -28.09
N GLY A 92 -4.82 -23.36 -29.19
CA GLY A 92 -5.85 -24.19 -29.83
C GLY A 92 -5.32 -25.47 -30.50
N LYS A 93 -4.02 -25.56 -30.78
CA LYS A 93 -3.37 -26.74 -31.36
C LYS A 93 -2.82 -27.73 -30.33
N VAL A 94 -2.79 -27.37 -29.05
CA VAL A 94 -2.34 -28.26 -27.97
C VAL A 94 -3.33 -29.43 -27.86
N LYS A 95 -2.83 -30.66 -28.01
CA LYS A 95 -3.68 -31.87 -28.10
C LYS A 95 -4.02 -32.49 -26.75
N LYS A 96 -3.15 -32.31 -25.75
CA LYS A 96 -3.36 -32.85 -24.41
C LYS A 96 -4.05 -31.78 -23.58
N PRO A 97 -5.26 -32.02 -23.07
CA PRO A 97 -6.00 -31.02 -22.29
C PRO A 97 -5.26 -30.54 -21.04
N LEU A 98 -4.45 -31.41 -20.41
CA LEU A 98 -3.62 -31.05 -19.26
C LEU A 98 -2.48 -30.07 -19.60
N ASP A 99 -2.00 -30.08 -20.84
CA ASP A 99 -0.90 -29.19 -21.26
C ASP A 99 -1.41 -27.77 -21.59
N GLN A 100 -2.74 -27.54 -21.56
CA GLN A 100 -3.38 -26.25 -21.82
C GLN A 100 -3.72 -25.45 -20.55
N LEU A 101 -3.80 -26.12 -19.40
CA LEU A 101 -4.20 -25.57 -18.11
C LEU A 101 -2.98 -25.13 -17.30
#